data_AF-A0A183AKS3-F1
#
_entry.id   AF-A0A183AKS3-F1
#
_cell.length_a   1.000
_cell.length_b   1.000
_cell.length_c   1.000
_cell.angle_alpha   90.00
_cell.angle_beta   90.00
_cell.angle_gamma   90.00
#
_symmetry.space_group_name_H-M   'P 1'
#
loop_
_entity.id
_entity.type
_entity.pdbx_description
1 polymer ?
#
loop_
_entity_poly.entity_id
_entity_poly.type
_entity_poly.pdbx_seq_one_letter_code
_entity_poly.pdbx_strand_id
1 'polypeptide(L)'
;MRIGQQAGLAQPSTDPKGTPNPEGHKAAGSDGLPPGGEALLNKVMEDLDYFSKRAKRDKIHGPVESDPEYQCIVEANNLMVEIDNEINIIHKYVRDLYSKRFPELESLVLTCLDYLKTVLVLGNDILERSKQTDLLSPFLTPATIMVVSVTASTTQGSPLKPDQLARIEEACQMAIELHDMRVTMLTYVESRMSFIAPNISILVGASTAAKLMGTFRIR
;
A
#
# COMPACT_ATOMS: atom_id res chain seq x y z
N MET A 1 63.82 -9.36 49.19
CA MET A 1 63.70 -8.14 50.01
C MET A 1 62.70 -7.23 49.29
N ARG A 2 61.40 -7.21 49.62
CA ARG A 2 60.71 -6.29 50.57
C ARG A 2 61.29 -4.86 50.45
N ILE A 3 60.54 -3.79 50.16
CA ILE A 3 59.35 -3.20 50.82
C ILE A 3 58.66 -2.30 49.74
N GLY A 4 57.35 -2.30 49.41
CA GLY A 4 56.16 -1.85 50.16
C GLY A 4 55.92 -0.33 49.97
N GLN A 5 54.74 0.31 49.95
CA GLN A 5 53.31 0.01 49.73
C GLN A 5 52.56 1.36 49.90
N GLN A 6 51.55 1.63 49.04
CA GLN A 6 50.32 2.45 49.21
C GLN A 6 50.31 3.96 49.57
N ALA A 7 49.48 4.69 48.82
CA ALA A 7 48.26 5.45 49.23
C ALA A 7 48.08 6.63 48.25
N GLY A 8 46.94 7.04 47.70
CA GLY A 8 45.52 6.72 47.85
C GLY A 8 44.74 7.93 47.28
N LEU A 9 43.47 7.70 46.91
CA LEU A 9 42.34 8.65 46.89
C LEU A 9 42.01 9.49 45.63
N ALA A 10 40.76 9.25 45.19
CA ALA A 10 39.71 10.21 44.84
C ALA A 10 39.66 10.81 43.41
N GLN A 11 38.69 10.30 42.64
CA GLN A 11 37.80 11.14 41.82
C GLN A 11 36.82 11.85 42.76
N PRO A 12 36.34 13.07 42.43
CA PRO A 12 34.98 13.14 41.89
C PRO A 12 34.76 14.24 40.82
N SER A 13 33.94 13.87 39.83
CA SER A 13 32.90 14.64 39.13
C SER A 13 32.81 16.17 39.32
N THR A 14 32.76 16.91 38.21
CA THR A 14 31.60 17.76 37.82
C THR A 14 31.71 18.15 36.34
N ASP A 15 30.65 17.83 35.59
CA ASP A 15 30.39 18.15 34.17
C ASP A 15 30.22 19.68 33.89
N PRO A 16 29.60 20.11 32.77
CA PRO A 16 30.26 20.39 31.51
C PRO A 16 29.96 21.83 31.00
N LYS A 17 30.78 22.37 30.11
CA LYS A 17 30.37 23.43 29.17
C LYS A 17 30.85 22.96 27.81
N GLY A 18 30.01 22.64 26.84
CA GLY A 18 28.72 23.24 26.53
C GLY A 18 28.89 24.11 25.29
N THR A 19 29.13 23.47 24.16
CA THR A 19 28.93 24.07 22.83
C THR A 19 28.08 23.07 22.03
N PRO A 20 26.85 23.43 21.64
CA PRO A 20 25.97 22.53 20.93
C PRO A 20 26.45 22.40 19.48
N ASN A 21 26.77 21.18 19.10
CA ASN A 21 26.82 20.76 17.70
C ASN A 21 25.38 20.76 17.17
N PRO A 22 25.04 21.45 16.07
CA PRO A 22 23.74 21.27 15.45
C PRO A 22 23.76 19.96 14.66
N GLU A 23 23.49 18.86 15.34
CA GLU A 23 22.89 17.69 14.70
C GLU A 23 21.48 18.05 14.26
N GLY A 24 21.38 18.58 13.06
CA GLY A 24 20.17 18.48 12.25
C GLY A 24 20.31 17.29 11.34
N HIS A 25 20.18 16.08 11.90
CA HIS A 25 19.72 14.93 11.12
C HIS A 25 18.39 15.37 10.49
N LYS A 26 18.43 15.82 9.23
CA LYS A 26 17.24 15.78 8.39
C LYS A 26 16.89 14.30 8.29
N ALA A 27 15.96 13.90 9.15
CA ALA A 27 15.09 12.78 8.88
C ALA A 27 14.73 12.87 7.40
N ALA A 28 15.08 11.82 6.65
CA ALA A 28 14.43 11.53 5.40
C ALA A 28 12.95 11.32 5.76
N GLY A 29 12.22 12.43 5.77
CA GLY A 29 10.77 12.41 5.87
C GLY A 29 10.28 11.58 4.71
N SER A 30 9.49 10.57 5.03
CA SER A 30 8.21 10.33 4.37
C SER A 30 8.02 11.09 3.04
N ASP A 31 8.68 10.65 1.98
CA ASP A 31 8.13 10.86 0.63
C ASP A 31 7.17 9.68 0.39
N GLY A 32 6.16 9.63 1.26
CA GLY A 32 4.84 9.21 0.82
C GLY A 32 4.36 10.26 -0.16
N LEU A 33 3.68 9.78 -1.19
CA LEU A 33 2.85 10.47 -2.17
C LEU A 33 2.82 12.03 -2.05
N PRO A 34 3.09 12.77 -3.14
CA PRO A 34 3.18 14.24 -3.11
C PRO A 34 2.01 14.88 -2.33
N PRO A 35 2.21 16.00 -1.62
CA PRO A 35 1.28 16.54 -0.61
C PRO A 35 -0.13 16.93 -1.11
N GLY A 36 -0.42 16.74 -2.39
CA GLY A 36 -1.77 16.83 -2.96
C GLY A 36 -2.50 15.49 -3.14
N GLY A 37 -1.78 14.37 -3.25
CA GLY A 37 -2.34 13.05 -3.56
C GLY A 37 -3.14 12.46 -2.40
N GLU A 38 -2.57 12.43 -1.19
CA GLU A 38 -3.27 11.92 0.01
C GLU A 38 -4.48 12.80 0.38
N ALA A 39 -4.33 14.12 0.25
CA ALA A 39 -5.43 15.06 0.52
C ALA A 39 -6.58 14.88 -0.47
N LEU A 40 -6.28 14.66 -1.75
CA LEU A 40 -7.27 14.41 -2.78
C LEU A 40 -7.95 13.05 -2.59
N LEU A 41 -7.19 12.01 -2.23
CA LEU A 41 -7.71 10.69 -1.91
C LEU A 41 -8.72 10.75 -0.75
N ASN A 42 -8.32 11.39 0.35
CA ASN A 42 -9.19 11.54 1.53
C ASN A 42 -10.45 12.33 1.20
N LYS A 43 -10.32 13.42 0.44
CA LYS A 43 -11.46 14.22 -0.02
C LYS A 43 -12.43 13.38 -0.84
N VAL A 44 -11.95 12.63 -1.83
CA VAL A 44 -12.82 11.81 -2.68
C VAL A 44 -13.47 10.68 -1.88
N MET A 45 -12.76 10.07 -0.92
CA MET A 45 -13.34 9.08 -0.03
C MET A 45 -14.46 9.66 0.85
N GLU A 46 -14.30 10.88 1.35
CA GLU A 46 -15.34 11.59 2.11
C GLU A 46 -16.55 11.93 1.22
N ASP A 47 -16.30 12.45 0.01
CA ASP A 47 -17.33 12.75 -0.97
C ASP A 47 -18.13 11.47 -1.33
N LEU A 48 -17.43 10.33 -1.51
CA LEU A 48 -18.05 9.04 -1.78
C LEU A 48 -18.97 8.58 -0.65
N ASP A 49 -18.54 8.68 0.61
CA ASP A 49 -19.37 8.34 1.77
C ASP A 49 -20.60 9.25 1.87
N TYR A 50 -20.40 10.56 1.63
CA TYR A 50 -21.47 11.54 1.59
C TYR A 50 -22.52 11.23 0.51
N PHE A 51 -22.10 10.95 -0.72
CA PHE A 51 -23.02 10.63 -1.82
C PHE A 51 -23.61 9.22 -1.71
N SER A 52 -22.90 8.27 -1.11
CA SER A 52 -23.38 6.90 -0.87
C SER A 52 -24.55 6.86 0.10
N LYS A 53 -24.51 7.67 1.17
CA LYS A 53 -25.60 7.80 2.16
C LYS A 53 -26.84 8.49 1.61
N ARG A 54 -26.71 9.22 0.50
CA ARG A 54 -27.82 9.93 -0.12
C ARG A 54 -28.63 8.98 -1.01
N ALA A 55 -29.96 9.00 -0.82
CA ALA A 55 -30.88 8.23 -1.65
C ALA A 55 -30.61 8.48 -3.15
N LYS A 56 -30.65 7.40 -3.95
CA LYS A 56 -30.56 7.46 -5.42
C LYS A 56 -31.64 8.43 -5.90
N ARG A 57 -31.24 9.53 -6.55
CA ARG A 57 -32.19 10.50 -7.11
C ARG A 57 -32.90 9.83 -8.28
N ASP A 58 -34.23 9.92 -8.39
CA ASP A 58 -34.98 9.31 -9.49
C ASP A 58 -34.80 10.02 -10.85
N LYS A 59 -34.42 11.30 -10.84
CA LYS A 59 -34.17 12.09 -12.06
C LYS A 59 -33.01 13.05 -11.85
N ILE A 60 -32.03 12.99 -12.76
CA ILE A 60 -31.01 14.05 -12.90
C ILE A 60 -31.70 15.23 -13.59
N HIS A 61 -31.70 16.41 -12.97
CA HIS A 61 -32.25 17.63 -13.55
C HIS A 61 -31.10 18.53 -14.03
N GLY A 62 -31.15 18.91 -15.31
CA GLY A 62 -30.10 19.70 -15.96
C GLY A 62 -29.02 18.84 -16.63
N PRO A 63 -27.93 19.46 -17.13
CA PRO A 63 -26.80 18.74 -17.73
C PRO A 63 -26.17 17.80 -16.69
N VAL A 64 -26.12 16.50 -17.00
CA VAL A 64 -25.52 15.46 -16.15
C VAL A 64 -24.08 15.83 -15.74
N GLU A 65 -23.36 16.51 -16.63
CA GLU A 65 -21.99 16.97 -16.43
C GLU A 65 -21.83 18.00 -15.32
N SER A 66 -22.88 18.74 -14.98
CA SER A 66 -22.86 19.73 -13.89
C SER A 66 -23.24 19.14 -12.55
N ASP A 67 -23.65 17.86 -12.49
CA ASP A 67 -23.99 17.23 -11.23
C ASP A 67 -22.70 16.98 -10.42
N PRO A 68 -22.60 17.46 -9.16
CA PRO A 68 -21.42 17.21 -8.32
C PRO A 68 -21.17 15.72 -8.08
N GLU A 69 -22.22 14.89 -8.14
CA GLU A 69 -22.07 13.44 -8.06
C GLU A 69 -21.40 12.85 -9.29
N TYR A 70 -21.72 13.37 -10.48
CA TYR A 70 -21.03 12.97 -11.70
C TYR A 70 -19.55 13.35 -11.68
N GLN A 71 -19.22 14.55 -11.17
CA GLN A 71 -17.84 14.97 -10.96
C GLN A 71 -17.09 14.03 -10.04
N CYS A 72 -17.70 13.66 -8.89
CA CYS A 72 -17.12 12.70 -7.96
C CYS A 72 -16.86 11.33 -8.61
N ILE A 73 -17.77 10.83 -9.45
CA ILE A 73 -17.59 9.56 -10.17
C ILE A 73 -16.38 9.59 -11.12
N VAL A 74 -16.22 10.68 -11.86
CA VAL A 74 -15.10 10.85 -12.80
C VAL A 74 -13.78 11.00 -12.02
N GLU A 75 -13.76 11.80 -10.96
CA GLU A 75 -12.59 11.97 -10.08
C GLU A 75 -12.19 10.65 -9.42
N ALA A 76 -13.14 9.90 -8.86
CA ALA A 76 -12.91 8.58 -8.27
C ALA A 76 -12.32 7.60 -9.30
N ASN A 77 -12.80 7.61 -10.56
CA ASN A 77 -12.24 6.75 -11.59
C ASN A 77 -10.79 7.10 -11.93
N ASN A 78 -10.48 8.38 -12.06
CA ASN A 78 -9.10 8.82 -12.29
C ASN A 78 -8.19 8.42 -11.12
N LEU A 79 -8.65 8.63 -9.88
CA LEU A 79 -7.89 8.21 -8.69
C LEU A 79 -7.69 6.70 -8.63
N MET A 80 -8.66 5.87 -9.02
CA MET A 80 -8.47 4.42 -9.07
C MET A 80 -7.29 4.02 -9.98
N VAL A 81 -7.07 4.73 -11.09
CA VAL A 81 -5.93 4.48 -11.98
C VAL A 81 -4.61 4.90 -11.32
N GLU A 82 -4.59 6.04 -10.63
CA GLU A 82 -3.42 6.48 -9.88
C GLU A 82 -3.08 5.51 -8.73
N ILE A 83 -4.09 4.98 -8.03
CA ILE A 83 -3.91 3.94 -7.01
C ILE A 83 -3.30 2.67 -7.61
N ASP A 84 -3.78 2.22 -8.78
CA ASP A 84 -3.21 1.06 -9.47
C ASP A 84 -1.73 1.28 -9.83
N ASN A 85 -1.37 2.51 -10.25
CA ASN A 85 0.02 2.88 -10.51
C ASN A 85 0.87 2.87 -9.23
N GLU A 86 0.35 3.42 -8.13
CA GLU A 86 1.04 3.48 -6.85
C GLU A 86 1.28 2.08 -6.26
N ILE A 87 0.29 1.19 -6.31
CA ILE A 87 0.43 -0.21 -5.90
C ILE A 87 1.55 -0.89 -6.69
N ASN A 88 1.67 -0.61 -7.99
CA ASN A 88 2.75 -1.14 -8.82
C ASN A 88 4.14 -0.59 -8.43
N ILE A 89 4.22 0.68 -8.01
CA ILE A 89 5.46 1.29 -7.53
C ILE A 89 5.86 0.63 -6.19
N ILE A 90 4.92 0.49 -5.25
CA ILE A 90 5.15 -0.18 -3.98
C ILE A 90 5.56 -1.64 -4.18
N HIS A 91 4.92 -2.36 -5.10
CA HIS A 91 5.28 -3.73 -5.44
C HIS A 91 6.74 -3.85 -5.90
N LYS A 92 7.22 -2.95 -6.77
CA LYS A 92 8.62 -2.92 -7.19
C LYS A 92 9.56 -2.64 -6.02
N TYR A 93 9.21 -1.67 -5.17
CA TYR A 93 10.00 -1.32 -3.98
C TYR A 93 10.13 -2.50 -3.00
N VAL A 94 9.01 -3.15 -2.66
CA VAL A 94 8.98 -4.31 -1.77
C VAL A 94 9.76 -5.47 -2.37
N ARG A 95 9.58 -5.74 -3.66
CA ARG A 95 10.31 -6.79 -4.37
C ARG A 95 11.82 -6.60 -4.28
N ASP A 96 12.31 -5.40 -4.57
CA ASP A 96 13.75 -5.13 -4.60
C ASP A 96 14.39 -5.28 -3.21
N LEU A 97 13.64 -4.98 -2.13
CA LEU A 97 14.10 -5.19 -0.76
C LEU A 97 14.00 -6.65 -0.32
N TYR A 98 12.88 -7.31 -0.60
CA TYR A 98 12.59 -8.66 -0.16
C TYR A 98 13.31 -9.74 -0.97
N SER A 99 13.77 -9.43 -2.17
CA SER A 99 14.64 -10.29 -2.99
C SER A 99 15.90 -10.76 -2.24
N LYS A 100 16.38 -9.99 -1.26
CA LYS A 100 17.50 -10.41 -0.39
C LYS A 100 17.16 -11.60 0.51
N ARG A 101 15.89 -11.74 0.89
CA ARG A 101 15.38 -12.81 1.75
C ARG A 101 14.85 -13.99 0.95
N PHE A 102 14.09 -13.72 -0.09
CA PHE A 102 13.43 -14.76 -0.88
C PHE A 102 13.36 -14.34 -2.37
N PRO A 103 14.48 -14.42 -3.11
CA PRO A 103 14.55 -13.95 -4.49
C PRO A 103 13.63 -14.72 -5.44
N GLU A 104 13.38 -16.00 -5.17
CA GLU A 104 12.57 -16.84 -6.05
C GLU A 104 11.08 -16.46 -6.04
N LEU A 105 10.59 -15.78 -4.99
CA LEU A 105 9.17 -15.46 -4.80
C LEU A 105 8.58 -14.65 -5.96
N GLU A 106 9.36 -13.78 -6.60
CA GLU A 106 8.92 -12.98 -7.76
C GLU A 106 8.46 -13.88 -8.92
N SER A 107 9.16 -14.98 -9.16
CA SER A 107 8.82 -15.91 -10.25
C SER A 107 7.63 -16.81 -9.91
N LEU A 108 7.33 -16.98 -8.61
CA LEU A 108 6.28 -17.86 -8.12
C LEU A 108 4.92 -17.16 -8.05
N VAL A 109 4.90 -15.87 -7.73
CA VAL A 109 3.68 -15.08 -7.56
C VAL A 109 3.71 -13.88 -8.49
N LEU A 110 2.98 -13.98 -9.60
CA LEU A 110 2.96 -12.96 -10.67
C LEU A 110 2.05 -11.77 -10.36
N THR A 111 0.98 -11.99 -9.59
CA THR A 111 0.03 -10.93 -9.22
C THR A 111 0.65 -10.02 -8.16
N CYS A 112 0.66 -8.70 -8.40
CA CYS A 112 1.27 -7.74 -7.49
C CYS A 112 0.69 -7.80 -6.07
N LEU A 113 -0.64 -7.89 -5.93
CA LEU A 113 -1.27 -7.95 -4.61
C LEU A 113 -1.04 -9.27 -3.89
N ASP A 114 -1.10 -10.39 -4.61
CA ASP A 114 -0.85 -11.69 -3.99
C ASP A 114 0.60 -11.76 -3.52
N TYR A 115 1.55 -11.17 -4.26
CA TYR A 115 2.94 -11.05 -3.85
C TYR A 115 3.06 -10.26 -2.54
N LEU A 116 2.48 -9.06 -2.46
CA LEU A 116 2.53 -8.21 -1.27
C LEU A 116 1.90 -8.88 -0.04
N LYS A 117 0.75 -9.54 -0.21
CA LYS A 117 0.09 -10.33 0.85
C LYS A 117 0.95 -11.52 1.29
N THR A 118 1.59 -12.20 0.34
CA THR A 118 2.48 -13.33 0.63
C THR A 118 3.69 -12.87 1.42
N VAL A 119 4.33 -11.76 1.03
CA VAL A 119 5.46 -11.18 1.76
C VAL A 119 5.07 -10.84 3.20
N LEU A 120 3.89 -10.22 3.40
CA LEU A 120 3.38 -9.87 4.72
C LEU A 120 3.12 -11.11 5.59
N VAL A 121 2.61 -12.20 5.02
CA VAL A 121 2.39 -13.45 5.77
C VAL A 121 3.71 -14.14 6.10
N LEU A 122 4.64 -14.24 5.16
CA LEU A 122 5.89 -14.98 5.31
C LEU A 122 6.90 -14.27 6.23
N GLY A 123 7.08 -12.95 6.06
CA GLY A 123 8.05 -12.15 6.80
C GLY A 123 9.47 -12.73 6.78
N ASN A 124 10.15 -12.77 7.93
CA ASN A 124 11.46 -13.41 8.02
C ASN A 124 11.38 -14.95 8.14
N ASP A 125 10.31 -15.51 8.71
CA ASP A 125 10.21 -16.95 9.02
C ASP A 125 9.57 -17.78 7.89
N ILE A 126 10.14 -17.65 6.68
CA ILE A 126 9.60 -18.20 5.43
C ILE A 126 9.28 -19.70 5.48
N LEU A 127 10.11 -20.52 6.15
CA LEU A 127 9.98 -21.99 6.16
C LEU A 127 8.82 -22.48 7.03
N GLU A 128 8.60 -21.83 8.17
CA GLU A 128 7.53 -22.20 9.08
C GLU A 128 6.19 -21.62 8.61
N ARG A 129 6.22 -20.38 8.10
CA ARG A 129 5.02 -19.71 7.62
C ARG A 129 4.53 -20.20 6.26
N SER A 130 5.41 -20.73 5.40
CA SER A 130 4.98 -21.37 4.14
C SER A 130 4.17 -22.65 4.35
N LYS A 131 4.29 -23.29 5.52
CA LYS A 131 3.51 -24.49 5.90
C LYS A 131 2.11 -24.13 6.41
N GLN A 132 1.87 -22.87 6.76
CA GLN A 132 0.58 -22.38 7.22
C GLN A 132 -0.34 -22.11 6.02
N THR A 133 -0.75 -23.18 5.36
CA THR A 133 -1.60 -23.13 4.16
C THR A 133 -2.88 -22.33 4.40
N ASP A 134 -3.44 -22.37 5.61
CA ASP A 134 -4.67 -21.63 5.95
C ASP A 134 -4.53 -20.12 5.73
N LEU A 135 -3.36 -19.54 6.00
CA LEU A 135 -3.09 -18.10 5.84
C LEU A 135 -2.89 -17.69 4.38
N LEU A 136 -2.40 -18.59 3.54
CA LEU A 136 -2.07 -18.34 2.13
C LEU A 136 -3.21 -18.74 1.18
N SER A 137 -4.06 -19.66 1.59
CA SER A 137 -5.22 -20.15 0.83
C SER A 137 -6.22 -19.09 0.33
N PRO A 138 -6.41 -17.92 1.01
CA PRO A 138 -7.36 -16.93 0.53
C PRO A 138 -6.92 -16.21 -0.76
N PHE A 139 -5.63 -16.24 -1.10
CA PHE A 139 -5.08 -15.50 -2.24
C PHE A 139 -4.11 -16.32 -3.12
N LEU A 140 -3.63 -17.48 -2.68
CA LEU A 140 -2.80 -18.37 -3.49
C LEU A 140 -3.48 -19.72 -3.75
N THR A 141 -3.22 -20.30 -4.93
CA THR A 141 -3.66 -21.67 -5.22
C THR A 141 -2.86 -22.70 -4.42
N PRO A 142 -3.44 -23.88 -4.10
CA PRO A 142 -2.72 -24.95 -3.39
C PRO A 142 -1.42 -25.36 -4.10
N ALA A 143 -1.40 -25.33 -5.44
CA ALA A 143 -0.21 -25.61 -6.23
C ALA A 143 0.89 -24.57 -6.00
N THR A 144 0.54 -23.28 -6.02
CA THR A 144 1.49 -22.18 -5.74
C THR A 144 2.03 -22.28 -4.31
N ILE A 145 1.18 -22.55 -3.32
CA ILE A 145 1.60 -22.71 -1.91
C ILE A 145 2.62 -23.84 -1.77
N MET A 146 2.37 -24.98 -2.41
CA MET A 146 3.28 -26.12 -2.39
C MET A 146 4.65 -25.74 -2.99
N VAL A 147 4.66 -25.10 -4.16
CA VAL A 147 5.91 -24.67 -4.80
C VAL A 147 6.65 -23.66 -3.92
N VAL A 148 5.96 -22.66 -3.37
CA VAL A 148 6.55 -21.68 -2.44
C VAL A 148 7.17 -22.37 -1.23
N SER A 149 6.52 -23.36 -0.64
CA SER A 149 7.03 -24.09 0.53
C SER A 149 8.26 -24.95 0.22
N VAL A 150 8.26 -25.61 -0.94
CA VAL A 150 9.42 -26.37 -1.42
C VAL A 150 10.60 -25.43 -1.69
N THR A 151 10.37 -24.33 -2.41
CA THR A 151 11.42 -23.35 -2.73
C THR A 151 11.93 -22.64 -1.48
N ALA A 152 11.07 -22.36 -0.49
CA ALA A 152 11.47 -21.79 0.79
C ALA A 152 12.44 -22.70 1.58
N SER A 153 12.37 -24.02 1.38
CA SER A 153 13.29 -24.99 2.00
C SER A 153 14.68 -24.98 1.37
N THR A 154 14.82 -24.49 0.14
CA THR A 154 16.08 -24.48 -0.63
C THR A 154 16.58 -23.08 -0.97
N THR A 155 15.90 -22.03 -0.49
CA THR A 155 16.22 -20.64 -0.81
C THR A 155 17.59 -20.24 -0.28
N GLN A 156 18.29 -19.42 -1.05
CA GLN A 156 19.64 -18.93 -0.76
C GLN A 156 19.63 -17.55 -0.08
N GLY A 157 18.46 -17.02 0.26
CA GLY A 157 18.33 -15.69 0.82
C GLY A 157 18.73 -15.60 2.30
N SER A 158 19.14 -14.39 2.71
CA SER A 158 19.58 -14.10 4.07
C SER A 158 18.48 -13.40 4.87
N PRO A 159 18.39 -13.63 6.19
CA PRO A 159 17.41 -12.94 7.03
C PRO A 159 17.60 -11.43 6.97
N LEU A 160 16.50 -10.68 6.88
CA LEU A 160 16.51 -9.22 6.87
C LEU A 160 16.63 -8.66 8.28
N LYS A 161 17.20 -7.45 8.38
CA LYS A 161 17.20 -6.72 9.65
C LYS A 161 15.76 -6.35 10.04
N PRO A 162 15.44 -6.30 11.36
CA PRO A 162 14.09 -5.96 11.82
C PRO A 162 13.62 -4.60 11.28
N ASP A 163 14.50 -3.59 11.22
CA ASP A 163 14.15 -2.28 10.66
C ASP A 163 13.81 -2.33 9.17
N GLN A 164 14.43 -3.23 8.41
CA GLN A 164 14.15 -3.39 6.98
C GLN A 164 12.85 -4.15 6.79
N LEU A 165 12.61 -5.18 7.60
CA LEU A 165 11.37 -5.95 7.57
C LEU A 165 10.18 -5.06 7.92
N ALA A 166 10.26 -4.26 8.98
CA ALA A 166 9.20 -3.35 9.39
C ALA A 166 8.80 -2.36 8.27
N ARG A 167 9.78 -1.82 7.53
CA ARG A 167 9.50 -0.95 6.38
C ARG A 167 8.82 -1.67 5.22
N ILE A 168 9.16 -2.94 5.01
CA ILE A 168 8.50 -3.78 3.99
C ILE A 168 7.07 -4.06 4.40
N GLU A 169 6.85 -4.44 5.66
CA GLU A 169 5.52 -4.72 6.21
C GLU A 169 4.61 -3.49 6.16
N GLU A 170 5.14 -2.31 6.52
CA GLU A 170 4.43 -1.03 6.41
C GLU A 170 4.03 -0.72 4.96
N ALA A 171 4.96 -0.88 4.01
CA ALA A 171 4.67 -0.67 2.59
C ALA A 171 3.62 -1.67 2.05
N CYS A 172 3.71 -2.94 2.45
CA CYS A 172 2.70 -3.95 2.10
C CYS A 172 1.33 -3.58 2.65
N GLN A 173 1.26 -3.15 3.92
CA GLN A 173 0.00 -2.78 4.56
C GLN A 173 -0.64 -1.56 3.88
N MET A 174 0.17 -0.55 3.54
CA MET A 174 -0.28 0.62 2.78
C MET A 174 -0.85 0.23 1.42
N ALA A 175 -0.18 -0.65 0.67
CA ALA A 175 -0.67 -1.10 -0.63
C ALA A 175 -2.00 -1.89 -0.54
N ILE A 176 -2.18 -2.68 0.52
CA ILE A 176 -3.43 -3.40 0.78
C ILE A 176 -4.55 -2.39 1.09
N GLU A 177 -4.29 -1.40 1.93
CA GLU A 177 -5.26 -0.34 2.25
C GLU A 177 -5.65 0.46 1.00
N LEU A 178 -4.68 0.84 0.18
CA LEU A 178 -4.92 1.49 -1.12
C LEU A 178 -5.82 0.65 -2.02
N HIS A 179 -5.58 -0.67 -2.08
CA HIS A 179 -6.43 -1.57 -2.85
C HIS A 179 -7.86 -1.62 -2.30
N ASP A 180 -8.05 -1.68 -0.99
CA ASP A 180 -9.37 -1.75 -0.37
C ASP A 180 -10.17 -0.45 -0.59
N MET A 181 -9.49 0.70 -0.54
CA MET A 181 -10.07 1.98 -0.94
C MET A 181 -10.49 1.96 -2.41
N ARG A 182 -9.64 1.47 -3.33
CA ARG A 182 -9.97 1.33 -4.75
C ARG A 182 -11.20 0.44 -4.97
N VAL A 183 -11.31 -0.69 -4.28
CA VAL A 183 -12.49 -1.58 -4.37
C VAL A 183 -13.76 -0.86 -3.92
N THR A 184 -13.66 -0.05 -2.87
CA THR A 184 -14.77 0.78 -2.38
C THR A 184 -15.20 1.82 -3.42
N MET A 185 -14.23 2.52 -4.03
CA MET A 185 -14.49 3.47 -5.12
C MET A 185 -15.16 2.78 -6.32
N LEU A 186 -14.66 1.62 -6.73
CA LEU A 186 -15.18 0.87 -7.87
C LEU A 186 -16.65 0.47 -7.66
N THR A 187 -16.95 -0.06 -6.48
CA THR A 187 -18.31 -0.49 -6.11
C THR A 187 -19.28 0.69 -6.15
N TYR A 188 -18.85 1.86 -5.65
CA TYR A 188 -19.65 3.08 -5.74
C TYR A 188 -19.87 3.51 -7.19
N VAL A 189 -18.80 3.58 -7.99
CA VAL A 189 -18.87 3.97 -9.41
C VAL A 189 -19.80 3.03 -10.16
N GLU A 190 -19.75 1.73 -9.94
CA GLU A 190 -20.68 0.74 -10.53
C GLU A 190 -22.14 1.00 -10.13
N SER A 191 -22.39 1.24 -8.85
CA SER A 191 -23.74 1.48 -8.32
C SER A 191 -24.39 2.76 -8.84
N ARG A 192 -23.60 3.82 -9.06
CA ARG A 192 -24.11 5.10 -9.60
C ARG A 192 -24.08 5.14 -11.12
N MET A 193 -23.09 4.52 -11.77
CA MET A 193 -22.99 4.53 -13.23
C MET A 193 -24.08 3.69 -13.90
N SER A 194 -24.49 2.59 -13.25
CA SER A 194 -25.67 1.82 -13.65
C SER A 194 -26.97 2.66 -13.63
N PHE A 195 -27.01 3.75 -12.86
CA PHE A 195 -28.12 4.69 -12.85
C PHE A 195 -27.95 5.82 -13.89
N ILE A 196 -26.74 6.40 -13.99
CA ILE A 196 -26.47 7.55 -14.87
C ILE A 196 -26.47 7.14 -16.35
N ALA A 197 -25.84 6.01 -16.68
CA ALA A 197 -25.70 5.53 -18.04
C ALA A 197 -25.91 4.00 -18.09
N PRO A 198 -27.13 3.50 -17.87
CA PRO A 198 -27.42 2.06 -17.82
C PRO A 198 -27.04 1.34 -19.13
N ASN A 199 -27.41 1.91 -20.28
CA ASN A 199 -27.14 1.29 -21.58
C ASN A 199 -25.65 1.18 -21.87
N ILE A 200 -24.89 2.25 -21.59
CA ILE A 200 -23.44 2.25 -21.83
C ILE A 200 -22.73 1.32 -20.83
N SER A 201 -23.14 1.34 -19.56
CA SER A 201 -22.57 0.47 -18.52
C SER A 201 -22.75 -1.01 -18.84
N ILE A 202 -23.90 -1.41 -19.40
CA ILE A 202 -24.15 -2.79 -19.81
C ILE A 202 -23.25 -3.21 -20.97
N LEU A 203 -22.97 -2.29 -21.91
CA LEU A 203 -22.19 -2.61 -23.11
C LEU A 203 -20.67 -2.65 -22.86
N VAL A 204 -20.14 -1.73 -22.05
CA VAL A 204 -18.67 -1.56 -21.90
C VAL A 204 -18.16 -1.69 -20.46
N GLY A 205 -19.06 -1.86 -19.48
CA GLY A 205 -18.74 -1.85 -18.05
C GLY A 205 -18.70 -0.44 -17.46
N ALA A 206 -18.99 -0.32 -16.16
CA ALA A 206 -19.10 0.97 -15.47
C ALA A 206 -17.81 1.79 -15.46
N SER A 207 -16.66 1.14 -15.23
CA SER A 207 -15.36 1.84 -15.22
C SER A 207 -15.01 2.41 -16.61
N THR A 208 -15.23 1.63 -17.68
CA THR A 208 -15.05 2.10 -19.06
C THR A 208 -16.03 3.20 -19.42
N ALA A 209 -17.31 3.04 -19.05
CA ALA A 209 -18.35 4.05 -19.26
C ALA A 209 -17.99 5.38 -18.58
N ALA A 210 -17.49 5.32 -17.34
CA ALA A 210 -17.06 6.49 -16.57
C ALA A 210 -15.87 7.19 -17.20
N LYS A 211 -14.87 6.44 -17.70
CA LYS A 211 -13.77 7.03 -18.46
C LYS A 211 -14.26 7.68 -19.75
N LEU A 212 -15.14 7.03 -20.50
CA LEU A 212 -15.67 7.56 -21.77
C LEU A 212 -16.47 8.84 -21.54
N MET A 213 -17.37 8.86 -20.56
CA MET A 213 -18.13 10.07 -20.26
C MET A 213 -17.24 11.19 -19.69
N GLY A 214 -16.26 10.86 -18.85
CA GLY A 214 -15.29 11.83 -18.34
C GLY A 214 -14.41 12.44 -19.42
N THR A 215 -14.03 11.67 -20.45
CA THR A 215 -13.21 12.14 -21.59
C THR A 215 -14.02 12.84 -22.67
N PHE A 216 -15.30 12.51 -22.86
CA PHE A 216 -16.19 13.22 -23.79
C PHE A 216 -16.56 14.64 -23.35
N ARG A 217 -16.04 15.08 -22.21
CA ARG A 217 -16.12 16.45 -21.69
C ARG A 217 -15.40 17.52 -22.54
N ILE A 218 -15.10 17.24 -23.81
CA ILE A 218 -14.36 18.12 -24.71
C ILE A 218 -15.02 18.14 -26.10
N ARG A 219 -15.99 19.03 -26.31
CA ARG A 219 -15.77 20.33 -26.96
C ARG A 219 -17.02 21.20 -26.94
#